data_AF-A0A524MM53-F1
#
_entry.id   AF-A0A524MM53-F1
#
_cell.length_a   1.000
_cell.length_b   1.000
_cell.length_c   1.000
_cell.angle_alpha   90.00
_cell.angle_beta   90.00
_cell.angle_gamma   90.00
#
_symmetry.space_group_name_H-M   'P 1'
#
loop_
_entity.id
_entity.type
_entity.pdbx_description
1 polymer ?
#
loop_
_entity_poly.entity_id
_entity_poly.type
_entity_poly.pdbx_seq_one_letter_code
_entity_poly.pdbx_strand_id
1 'polypeptide(L)'
;MKLISKKADRFMQEFQQLRVPIFMLANQLPLFQLGRNIPEIAGQRDAYCRAEGEHYNLRTLSETDIIAFSDPNDILSYTITSDFMDRYIDSRLCYHTTNININVAEVSGIFGIDYANPIAAHAGYETDKRVIALIARGIGNKDTSPIVTENCRFMITD
;
A
#
# COMPACT_ATOMS: atom_id res chain seq x y z
N MET A 1 13.58 -24.46 27.80
CA MET A 1 13.95 -23.20 27.12
C MET A 1 14.50 -23.37 25.70
N LYS A 2 15.52 -24.20 25.43
CA LYS A 2 16.12 -24.36 24.07
C LYS A 2 15.17 -24.85 22.95
N LEU A 3 14.19 -25.71 23.27
CA LEU A 3 13.21 -26.20 22.29
C LEU A 3 12.17 -25.14 21.88
N ILE A 4 11.89 -24.18 22.77
CA ILE A 4 10.96 -23.08 22.52
C ILE A 4 11.65 -22.03 21.63
N SER A 5 12.93 -21.73 21.87
CA SER A 5 13.68 -20.79 21.01
C SER A 5 13.81 -21.32 19.58
N LYS A 6 14.19 -22.60 19.39
CA LYS A 6 14.28 -23.18 18.03
C LYS A 6 12.96 -23.14 17.24
N LYS A 7 11.82 -23.28 17.92
CA LYS A 7 10.51 -23.14 17.27
C LYS A 7 10.21 -21.68 16.91
N ALA A 8 10.53 -20.74 17.80
CA ALA A 8 10.39 -19.32 17.53
C ALA A 8 11.32 -18.86 16.39
N ASP A 9 12.57 -19.32 16.36
CA ASP A 9 13.55 -19.01 15.31
C ASP A 9 13.06 -19.51 13.95
N ARG A 10 12.52 -20.74 13.89
CA ARG A 10 11.94 -21.28 12.66
C ARG A 10 10.69 -20.54 12.21
N PHE A 11 9.82 -20.19 13.15
CA PHE A 11 8.63 -19.39 12.85
C PHE A 11 9.01 -18.01 12.30
N MET A 12 10.02 -17.35 12.87
CA MET A 12 10.52 -16.07 12.34
C MET A 12 11.14 -16.21 10.95
N GLN A 13 11.84 -17.32 10.68
CA GLN A 13 12.37 -17.61 9.33
C GLN A 13 11.26 -17.81 8.29
N GLU A 14 10.11 -18.37 8.68
CA GLU A 14 8.95 -18.48 7.80
C GLU A 14 8.36 -17.10 7.45
N PHE A 15 8.28 -16.19 8.43
CA PHE A 15 7.84 -14.80 8.20
C PHE A 15 8.77 -14.05 7.26
N GLN A 16 10.09 -14.29 7.34
CA GLN A 16 11.07 -13.64 6.45
C GLN A 16 10.89 -13.96 4.96
N GLN A 17 10.11 -14.99 4.63
CA GLN A 17 9.77 -15.36 3.26
C GLN A 17 8.36 -14.90 2.86
N LEU A 18 7.57 -14.38 3.80
CA LEU A 18 6.20 -13.99 3.57
C LEU A 18 6.12 -12.64 2.87
N ARG A 19 5.40 -12.63 1.74
CA ARG A 19 4.93 -11.42 1.07
C ARG A 19 3.50 -11.12 1.50
N VAL A 20 3.25 -9.89 1.93
CA VAL A 20 1.94 -9.46 2.42
C VAL A 20 1.42 -8.28 1.60
N PRO A 21 0.43 -8.48 0.73
CA PRO A 21 -0.29 -7.39 0.11
C PRO A 21 -1.36 -6.82 1.06
N ILE A 22 -1.40 -5.51 1.20
CA ILE A 22 -2.38 -4.76 1.98
C ILE A 22 -3.08 -3.78 1.05
N PHE A 23 -4.38 -4.01 0.85
CA PHE A 23 -5.25 -3.09 0.11
C PHE A 23 -5.98 -2.21 1.11
N MET A 24 -5.88 -0.89 0.93
CA MET A 24 -6.48 0.06 1.87
C MET A 24 -6.83 1.39 1.21
N LEU A 25 -7.69 2.17 1.87
CA LEU A 25 -7.86 3.57 1.54
C LEU A 25 -6.65 4.35 2.08
N ALA A 26 -6.12 5.28 1.28
CA ALA A 26 -4.86 5.94 1.60
C ALA A 26 -4.91 6.74 2.93
N ASN A 27 -6.08 7.28 3.26
CA ASN A 27 -6.32 8.03 4.49
C ASN A 27 -6.22 7.19 5.77
N GLN A 28 -6.31 5.86 5.69
CA GLN A 28 -6.29 4.98 6.87
C GLN A 28 -4.89 4.86 7.47
N LEU A 29 -3.84 4.77 6.64
CA LEU A 29 -2.49 4.48 7.15
C LEU A 29 -1.98 5.58 8.09
N PRO A 30 -2.08 6.87 7.75
CA PRO A 30 -1.62 7.93 8.62
C PRO A 30 -2.45 8.03 9.89
N LEU A 31 -3.76 7.78 9.81
CA LEU A 31 -4.63 7.70 10.99
C LEU A 31 -4.20 6.57 11.94
N PHE A 32 -3.81 5.39 11.41
CA PHE A 32 -3.29 4.30 12.23
C PHE A 32 -1.94 4.61 12.88
N GLN A 33 -1.15 5.52 12.32
CA GLN A 33 0.13 5.94 12.91
C GLN A 33 0.00 7.09 13.92
N LEU A 34 -1.17 7.73 14.02
CA LEU A 34 -1.40 8.79 15.01
C LEU A 34 -1.23 8.25 16.44
N GLY A 35 -0.41 8.95 17.23
CA GLY A 35 -0.13 8.59 18.62
C GLY A 35 0.82 7.40 18.79
N ARG A 36 1.31 6.80 17.71
CA ARG A 36 2.37 5.78 17.78
C ARG A 36 3.74 6.43 17.82
N ASN A 37 4.67 5.75 18.50
CA ASN A 37 6.08 6.10 18.39
C ASN A 37 6.60 5.75 17.00
N ILE A 38 7.54 6.55 16.52
CA ILE A 38 8.32 6.23 15.32
C ILE A 38 9.02 4.88 15.55
N PRO A 39 9.03 3.97 14.54
CA PRO A 39 9.73 2.70 14.65
C PRO A 39 11.21 2.87 15.00
N GLU A 40 11.77 1.93 15.74
CA GLU A 40 13.19 1.93 16.08
C GLU A 40 14.08 1.87 14.81
N ILE A 41 13.62 1.12 13.81
CA ILE A 41 14.32 0.92 12.53
C ILE A 41 13.48 1.58 11.41
N ALA A 42 13.55 2.90 11.31
CA ALA A 42 12.91 3.69 10.26
C ALA A 42 13.96 4.14 9.21
N GLY A 43 13.58 4.22 7.93
CA GLY A 43 14.43 4.73 6.84
C GLY A 43 15.66 3.89 6.50
N GLN A 44 15.73 2.63 6.92
CA GLN A 44 16.89 1.73 6.72
C GLN A 44 16.58 0.57 5.77
N ARG A 45 15.63 0.79 4.85
CA ARG A 45 15.09 -0.27 3.99
C ARG A 45 16.18 -1.00 3.20
N ASP A 46 17.15 -0.28 2.67
CA ASP A 46 18.23 -0.87 1.88
C ASP A 46 19.09 -1.87 2.68
N ALA A 47 19.35 -1.58 3.96
CA ALA A 47 20.14 -2.47 4.82
C ALA A 47 19.40 -3.77 5.16
N TYR A 48 18.07 -3.74 5.25
CA TYR A 48 17.25 -4.87 5.68
C TYR A 48 16.59 -5.64 4.54
N CYS A 49 16.33 -5.01 3.39
CA CYS A 49 15.44 -5.56 2.36
C CYS A 49 16.14 -5.89 1.04
N ARG A 50 17.39 -5.44 0.84
CA ARG A 50 18.22 -5.89 -0.28
C ARG A 50 18.95 -7.17 0.11
N ALA A 51 19.12 -8.08 -0.85
CA ALA A 51 19.79 -9.37 -0.61
C ALA A 51 21.24 -9.20 -0.15
N GLU A 52 21.90 -8.15 -0.60
CA GLU A 52 23.26 -7.73 -0.23
C GLU A 52 23.31 -6.81 1.01
N GLY A 53 22.16 -6.47 1.59
CA GLY A 53 22.07 -5.60 2.76
C GLY A 53 22.66 -6.24 4.02
N GLU A 54 23.36 -5.44 4.83
CA GLU A 54 24.04 -5.89 6.06
C GLU A 54 23.10 -6.61 7.04
N HIS A 55 21.83 -6.23 7.04
CA HIS A 55 20.81 -6.73 7.97
C HIS A 55 19.72 -7.53 7.26
N TYR A 56 19.99 -8.04 6.06
CA TYR A 56 19.00 -8.78 5.27
C TYR A 56 18.33 -9.92 6.05
N ASN A 57 19.10 -10.67 6.83
CA ASN A 57 18.62 -11.80 7.63
C ASN A 57 17.92 -11.38 8.94
N LEU A 58 17.80 -10.08 9.21
CA LEU A 58 17.12 -9.50 10.38
C LEU A 58 15.78 -8.84 10.02
N ARG A 59 15.38 -8.88 8.75
CA ARG A 59 14.04 -8.45 8.34
C ARG A 59 12.96 -9.33 8.98
N THR A 60 11.74 -8.83 9.00
CA THR A 60 10.54 -9.53 9.47
C THR A 60 9.80 -10.18 8.32
N LEU A 61 9.62 -9.47 7.21
CA LEU A 61 8.92 -9.94 6.01
C LEU A 61 9.84 -9.80 4.80
N SER A 62 9.59 -10.56 3.73
CA SER A 62 10.30 -10.35 2.46
C SER A 62 9.79 -9.10 1.76
N GLU A 63 8.48 -8.85 1.81
CA GLU A 63 7.83 -7.75 1.10
C GLU A 63 6.47 -7.41 1.73
N THR A 64 6.19 -6.13 1.90
CA THR A 64 4.86 -5.62 2.28
C THR A 64 4.39 -4.64 1.22
N ASP A 65 3.48 -5.08 0.34
CA ASP A 65 2.91 -4.19 -0.68
C ASP A 65 1.73 -3.43 -0.08
N ILE A 66 1.85 -2.12 0.05
CA ILE A 66 0.74 -1.25 0.43
C ILE A 66 0.14 -0.65 -0.84
N ILE A 67 -1.05 -1.14 -1.19
CA ILE A 67 -1.83 -0.65 -2.32
C ILE A 67 -2.90 0.30 -1.76
N ALA A 68 -2.67 1.58 -1.97
CA ALA A 68 -3.45 2.66 -1.36
C ALA A 68 -4.35 3.33 -2.41
N PHE A 69 -5.67 3.29 -2.20
CA PHE A 69 -6.65 3.91 -3.08
C PHE A 69 -6.98 5.34 -2.65
N SER A 70 -7.12 6.22 -3.63
CA SER A 70 -7.54 7.61 -3.44
C SER A 70 -8.41 8.10 -4.58
N ASP A 71 -9.47 8.83 -4.27
CA ASP A 71 -10.26 9.61 -5.21
C ASP A 71 -9.87 11.08 -5.03
N PRO A 72 -9.41 11.79 -6.08
CA PRO A 72 -9.13 13.23 -6.01
C PRO A 72 -10.29 14.09 -5.51
N ASN A 73 -11.53 13.59 -5.59
CA ASN A 73 -12.73 14.28 -5.10
C ASN A 73 -13.09 13.92 -3.65
N ASP A 74 -12.42 12.93 -3.04
CA ASP A 74 -12.54 12.64 -1.62
C ASP A 74 -11.62 13.58 -0.83
N ILE A 75 -12.23 14.52 -0.11
CA ILE A 75 -11.56 15.57 0.68
C ILE A 75 -10.56 14.98 1.69
N LEU A 76 -10.79 13.76 2.17
CA LEU A 76 -9.95 13.13 3.18
C LEU A 76 -8.90 12.19 2.59
N SER A 77 -8.83 12.04 1.27
CA SER A 77 -7.89 11.12 0.62
C SER A 77 -6.66 11.85 0.09
N TYR A 78 -5.49 11.24 0.27
CA TYR A 78 -4.20 11.81 -0.11
C TYR A 78 -3.18 10.71 -0.35
N THR A 79 -2.23 10.98 -1.24
CA THR A 79 -1.16 10.06 -1.60
C THR A 79 -0.26 9.78 -0.39
N ILE A 80 0.09 8.51 -0.19
CA ILE A 80 1.10 8.10 0.80
C ILE A 80 2.48 8.30 0.17
N THR A 81 3.28 9.20 0.74
CA THR A 81 4.61 9.55 0.23
C THR A 81 5.69 8.57 0.71
N SER A 82 6.80 8.48 -0.03
CA SER A 82 8.00 7.74 0.39
C SER A 82 8.50 8.22 1.76
N ASP A 83 8.56 9.55 1.97
CA ASP A 83 9.01 10.13 3.24
C ASP A 83 8.13 9.72 4.43
N PHE A 84 6.80 9.63 4.21
CA PHE A 84 5.89 9.13 5.24
C PHE A 84 6.23 7.67 5.58
N MET A 85 6.40 6.84 4.55
CA MET A 85 6.70 5.42 4.72
C MET A 85 8.03 5.22 5.46
N ASP A 86 9.08 5.92 5.02
CA ASP A 86 10.42 5.86 5.61
C ASP A 86 10.45 6.32 7.05
N ARG A 87 9.56 7.25 7.43
CA ARG A 87 9.49 7.75 8.80
C ARG A 87 8.62 6.92 9.73
N TYR A 88 7.51 6.37 9.24
CA TYR A 88 6.47 5.81 10.12
C TYR A 88 6.32 4.30 10.02
N ILE A 89 6.98 3.64 9.06
CA ILE A 89 6.89 2.19 8.86
C ILE A 89 8.25 1.55 9.15
N ASP A 90 8.22 0.45 9.90
CA ASP A 90 9.44 -0.28 10.26
C ASP A 90 10.08 -0.89 9.00
N SER A 91 11.35 -0.58 8.78
CA SER A 91 12.09 -1.01 7.58
C SER A 91 12.21 -2.53 7.47
N ARG A 92 12.10 -3.27 8.59
CA ARG A 92 12.12 -4.74 8.58
C ARG A 92 10.90 -5.34 7.88
N LEU A 93 9.86 -4.56 7.62
CA LEU A 93 8.68 -5.01 6.89
C LEU A 93 8.87 -4.97 5.36
N CYS A 94 9.95 -4.38 4.86
CA CYS A 94 10.26 -4.31 3.43
C CYS A 94 9.08 -3.81 2.60
N TYR A 95 8.59 -2.63 2.99
CA TYR A 95 7.40 -2.05 2.39
C TYR A 95 7.67 -1.47 1.00
N HIS A 96 6.66 -1.57 0.14
CA HIS A 96 6.53 -0.83 -1.11
C HIS A 96 5.13 -0.19 -1.15
N THR A 97 5.02 1.00 -1.75
CA THR A 97 3.74 1.70 -1.80
C THR A 97 3.34 1.91 -3.25
N THR A 98 2.14 1.45 -3.60
CA THR A 98 1.48 1.75 -4.87
C THR A 98 0.28 2.63 -4.58
N ASN A 99 0.35 3.90 -5.01
CA ASN A 99 -0.77 4.81 -4.91
C ASN A 99 -1.66 4.70 -6.15
N ILE A 100 -2.95 4.45 -5.95
CA ILE A 100 -3.95 4.31 -7.02
C ILE A 100 -4.93 5.46 -6.91
N ASN A 101 -4.80 6.42 -7.83
CA ASN A 101 -5.75 7.52 -7.97
C ASN A 101 -6.87 7.08 -8.93
N ILE A 102 -8.11 7.05 -8.43
CA ILE A 102 -9.28 6.54 -9.14
C ILE A 102 -10.52 7.36 -8.77
N ASN A 103 -11.20 7.92 -9.77
CA ASN A 103 -12.47 8.60 -9.56
C ASN A 103 -13.60 7.58 -9.45
N VAL A 104 -14.03 7.26 -8.23
CA VAL A 104 -15.13 6.33 -7.95
C VAL A 104 -16.49 7.04 -7.88
N ALA A 105 -16.50 8.36 -7.71
CA ALA A 105 -17.68 9.19 -7.89
C ALA A 105 -17.89 9.56 -9.36
N GLU A 106 -19.15 9.63 -9.79
CA GLU A 106 -19.50 10.24 -11.07
C GLU A 106 -19.14 11.73 -11.05
N VAL A 107 -18.33 12.13 -12.04
CA VAL A 107 -18.02 13.53 -12.31
C VAL A 107 -19.05 14.05 -13.31
N SER A 108 -19.87 15.01 -12.88
CA SER A 108 -20.86 15.68 -13.73
C SER A 108 -20.43 17.11 -13.97
N GLY A 109 -20.44 17.54 -15.23
CA GLY A 109 -20.05 18.90 -15.62
C GLY A 109 -21.19 19.68 -16.29
N ILE A 110 -21.35 20.96 -15.92
CA ILE A 110 -22.17 21.92 -16.66
C ILE A 110 -21.32 23.19 -16.88
N PHE A 111 -21.26 23.69 -18.11
CA PHE A 111 -20.50 24.89 -18.49
C PHE A 111 -19.00 24.89 -18.09
N GLY A 112 -18.34 23.73 -18.17
CA GLY A 112 -16.90 23.62 -17.90
C GLY A 112 -16.50 23.62 -16.42
N ILE A 113 -17.47 23.50 -15.51
CA ILE A 113 -17.23 23.27 -14.09
C ILE A 113 -17.56 21.81 -13.81
N ASP A 114 -16.54 21.03 -13.46
CA ASP A 114 -16.68 19.65 -13.03
C ASP A 114 -17.09 19.61 -11.55
N TYR A 115 -18.10 18.79 -11.23
CA TYR A 115 -18.56 18.55 -9.86
C TYR A 115 -18.65 17.06 -9.59
N ALA A 116 -18.16 16.67 -8.41
CA ALA A 116 -18.32 15.33 -7.86
C ALA A 116 -18.75 15.45 -6.39
N ASN A 117 -19.61 14.53 -5.95
CA ASN A 117 -20.05 14.49 -4.55
C ASN A 117 -18.93 13.87 -3.67
N PRO A 118 -18.37 14.60 -2.68
CA PRO A 118 -17.29 14.07 -1.84
C PRO A 118 -17.69 12.85 -1.01
N ILE A 119 -18.95 12.73 -0.58
CA ILE A 119 -19.44 11.55 0.15
C ILE A 119 -19.48 10.34 -0.77
N ALA A 120 -19.90 10.53 -2.02
CA ALA A 120 -19.87 9.45 -3.01
C ALA A 120 -18.43 9.03 -3.33
N ALA A 121 -17.50 9.99 -3.41
CA ALA A 121 -16.07 9.74 -3.62
C ALA A 121 -15.44 8.98 -2.44
N HIS A 122 -16.01 9.10 -1.23
CA HIS A 122 -15.56 8.39 -0.05
C HIS A 122 -16.11 6.95 0.06
N ALA A 123 -17.36 6.72 -0.34
CA ALA A 123 -18.03 5.43 -0.20
C ALA A 123 -17.98 4.55 -1.46
N GLY A 124 -17.70 5.15 -2.63
CA GLY A 124 -17.83 4.48 -3.93
C GLY A 124 -16.87 3.29 -4.16
N TYR A 125 -15.76 3.22 -3.41
CA TYR A 125 -14.72 2.20 -3.61
C TYR A 125 -15.25 0.76 -3.47
N GLU A 126 -16.23 0.52 -2.59
CA GLU A 126 -16.76 -0.83 -2.31
C GLU A 126 -17.48 -1.45 -3.51
N THR A 127 -17.97 -0.61 -4.43
CA THR A 127 -18.77 -1.05 -5.58
C THR A 127 -18.09 -0.80 -6.92
N ASP A 128 -16.98 -0.05 -6.94
CA ASP A 128 -16.25 0.25 -8.16
C ASP A 128 -15.59 -1.03 -8.71
N LYS A 129 -15.98 -1.39 -9.94
CA LYS A 129 -15.50 -2.62 -10.59
C LYS A 129 -14.00 -2.63 -10.84
N ARG A 130 -13.36 -1.48 -11.00
CA ARG A 130 -11.91 -1.37 -11.19
C ARG A 130 -11.20 -1.62 -9.86
N VAL A 131 -11.69 -1.05 -8.76
CA VAL A 131 -11.16 -1.31 -7.40
C VAL A 131 -11.27 -2.80 -7.07
N ILE A 132 -12.45 -3.40 -7.28
CA ILE A 132 -12.67 -4.83 -7.06
C ILE A 132 -11.72 -5.67 -7.94
N ALA A 133 -11.56 -5.30 -9.21
CA ALA A 133 -10.66 -6.00 -10.11
C ALA A 133 -9.18 -5.89 -9.70
N LEU A 134 -8.74 -4.73 -9.21
CA LEU A 134 -7.39 -4.52 -8.69
C LEU A 134 -7.12 -5.38 -7.45
N ILE A 135 -8.08 -5.50 -6.54
CA ILE A 135 -7.97 -6.37 -5.36
C ILE A 135 -7.95 -7.85 -5.77
N ALA A 136 -8.84 -8.25 -6.69
CA ALA A 136 -9.02 -9.65 -7.06
C ALA A 136 -7.94 -10.20 -8.01
N ARG A 137 -7.37 -9.36 -8.88
CA ARG A 137 -6.44 -9.79 -9.93
C ARG A 137 -5.09 -9.06 -9.90
N GLY A 138 -4.91 -8.14 -8.97
CA GLY A 138 -3.70 -7.34 -8.88
C GLY A 138 -3.53 -6.35 -10.04
N ILE A 139 -2.32 -5.80 -10.10
CA ILE A 139 -1.90 -4.74 -11.01
C ILE A 139 -0.57 -5.13 -11.67
N GLY A 140 -0.35 -4.73 -12.92
CA GLY A 140 0.95 -4.86 -13.60
C GLY A 140 1.39 -6.30 -13.89
N ASN A 141 0.47 -7.26 -13.91
CA ASN A 141 0.77 -8.68 -14.15
C ASN A 141 -0.12 -9.27 -15.28
N LYS A 142 0.19 -10.49 -15.73
CA LYS A 142 -0.52 -11.16 -16.84
C LYS A 142 -2.02 -11.40 -16.60
N ASP A 143 -2.45 -11.42 -15.33
CA ASP A 143 -3.81 -11.70 -14.92
C ASP A 143 -4.62 -10.40 -14.67
N THR A 144 -3.99 -9.23 -14.82
CA THR A 144 -4.63 -7.92 -14.63
C THR A 144 -5.86 -7.78 -15.53
N SER A 145 -6.99 -7.33 -14.95
CA SER A 145 -8.28 -7.27 -15.64
C SER A 145 -8.30 -6.24 -16.78
N PRO A 146 -8.98 -6.51 -17.92
CA PRO A 146 -9.15 -5.53 -19.01
C PRO A 146 -9.69 -4.19 -18.56
N ILE A 147 -10.67 -4.18 -17.63
CA ILE A 147 -11.25 -2.94 -17.09
C ILE A 147 -10.20 -2.04 -16.42
N VAL A 148 -9.10 -2.61 -15.92
CA VAL A 148 -7.98 -1.88 -15.34
C VAL A 148 -7.03 -1.43 -16.45
N THR A 149 -6.60 -2.31 -17.34
CA THR A 149 -5.63 -1.96 -18.39
C THR A 149 -6.17 -0.97 -19.41
N GLU A 150 -7.49 -0.94 -19.64
CA GLU A 150 -8.14 -0.03 -20.58
C GLU A 150 -8.42 1.35 -19.97
N ASN A 151 -8.58 1.45 -18.65
CA ASN A 151 -9.04 2.68 -17.98
C ASN A 151 -8.00 3.33 -17.06
N CYS A 152 -6.90 2.64 -16.76
CA CYS A 152 -5.85 3.16 -15.88
C CYS A 152 -4.54 3.41 -16.65
N ARG A 153 -3.78 4.42 -16.22
CA ARG A 153 -2.42 4.67 -16.68
C ARG A 153 -1.47 4.44 -15.52
N PHE A 154 -0.33 3.81 -15.79
CA PHE A 154 0.67 3.50 -14.78
C PHE A 154 1.87 4.42 -14.96
N MET A 155 2.34 4.99 -13.85
CA MET A 155 3.57 5.75 -13.78
C MET A 155 4.44 5.09 -12.73
N ILE A 156 5.68 4.78 -13.10
CA ILE A 156 6.69 4.27 -12.18
C ILE A 156 7.50 5.49 -11.74
N THR A 157 7.60 5.69 -10.43
CA THR A 157 8.40 6.75 -9.82
C THR A 157 9.47 6.09 -8.97
N ASP A 158 10.73 6.49 -9.20
CA ASP A 158 11.92 6.00 -8.49
C ASP A 158 12.12 6.74 -7.15
#